data_AF-A0A837NQ91-F1
#
_entry.id   AF-A0A837NQ91-F1
#
_cell.length_a   1.000
_cell.length_b   1.000
_cell.length_c   1.000
_cell.angle_alpha   90.00
_cell.angle_beta   90.00
_cell.angle_gamma   90.00
#
_symmetry.space_group_name_H-M   'P 1'
#
loop_
_entity.id
_entity.type
_entity.pdbx_description
1 polymer ?
#
loop_
_entity_poly.entity_id
_entity_poly.type
_entity_poly.pdbx_seq_one_letter_code
_entity_poly.pdbx_strand_id
1 'polypeptide(L)'
;MKKLGLMAVFAVVLGGCTNDYAEYSEGQRVSVANPAAVYCVQQDGELETVTENNQRTTYCVFDDGERIEQWEYYRNNHEQKEES
;
A
#
# COMPACT_ATOMS: atom_id res chain seq x y z
N MET A 1 -25.51 -60.42 13.63
CA MET A 1 -24.04 -60.38 13.46
C MET A 1 -23.70 -59.63 12.18
N LYS A 2 -22.70 -58.77 12.29
CA LYS A 2 -21.92 -58.11 11.22
C LYS A 2 -22.66 -57.05 10.38
N LYS A 3 -22.62 -55.84 10.95
CA LYS A 3 -22.88 -54.55 10.31
C LYS A 3 -21.93 -54.38 9.12
N LEU A 4 -22.42 -54.57 7.90
CA LEU A 4 -21.89 -53.90 6.69
C LEU A 4 -22.79 -52.67 6.55
N GLY A 5 -22.32 -51.44 6.76
CA GLY A 5 -21.17 -50.88 6.07
C GLY A 5 -21.67 -50.26 4.76
N LEU A 6 -22.41 -49.16 4.84
CA LEU A 6 -22.55 -48.23 3.73
C LEU A 6 -22.47 -46.81 4.30
N MET A 7 -21.24 -46.29 4.32
CA MET A 7 -20.99 -44.87 4.43
C MET A 7 -21.59 -44.18 3.21
N ALA A 8 -22.71 -43.49 3.39
CA ALA A 8 -23.23 -42.44 2.53
C ALA A 8 -24.33 -41.81 3.39
N VAL A 9 -24.24 -40.58 3.87
CA VAL A 9 -24.33 -39.37 3.06
C VAL A 9 -23.58 -38.26 3.80
N PHE A 10 -22.37 -37.97 3.37
CA PHE A 10 -21.70 -36.71 3.68
C PHE A 10 -21.24 -36.09 2.36
N ALA A 11 -22.17 -35.97 1.40
CA ALA A 11 -21.96 -35.27 0.15
C ALA A 11 -22.27 -33.79 0.36
N VAL A 12 -21.24 -33.09 0.87
CA VAL A 12 -20.80 -31.74 0.50
C VAL A 12 -21.77 -30.97 -0.41
N VAL A 13 -22.32 -29.86 0.10
CA VAL A 13 -22.32 -28.57 -0.62
C VAL A 13 -22.21 -27.44 0.42
N LEU A 14 -20.99 -27.11 0.85
CA LEU A 14 -20.70 -25.78 1.39
C LEU A 14 -20.47 -24.87 0.20
N GLY A 15 -21.55 -24.31 -0.36
CA GLY A 15 -21.47 -23.26 -1.36
C GLY A 15 -20.93 -22.00 -0.71
N GLY A 16 -19.61 -21.81 -0.74
CA GLY A 16 -18.99 -20.52 -0.44
C GLY A 16 -19.36 -19.52 -1.54
N CYS A 17 -19.59 -18.27 -1.17
CA CYS A 17 -19.72 -17.19 -2.16
C CYS A 17 -18.44 -17.17 -3.00
N THR A 18 -18.56 -17.44 -4.30
CA THR A 18 -17.54 -17.01 -5.24
C THR A 18 -17.49 -15.50 -5.12
N ASN A 19 -16.40 -14.98 -4.58
CA ASN A 19 -16.15 -13.56 -4.63
C ASN A 19 -15.74 -13.28 -6.07
N ASP A 20 -16.61 -12.60 -6.81
CA ASP A 20 -16.29 -12.01 -8.11
C ASP A 20 -15.29 -10.89 -7.84
N TYR A 21 -14.03 -11.26 -7.57
CA TYR A 21 -12.92 -10.36 -7.78
C TYR A 21 -12.92 -10.15 -9.27
N ALA A 22 -13.64 -9.12 -9.72
CA ALA A 22 -13.62 -8.65 -11.10
C ALA A 22 -12.18 -8.79 -11.57
N GLU A 23 -11.97 -9.60 -12.61
CA GLU A 23 -10.68 -9.72 -13.27
C GLU A 23 -10.16 -8.30 -13.45
N TYR A 24 -9.10 -7.96 -12.70
CA TYR A 24 -8.35 -6.76 -12.97
C TYR A 24 -7.79 -6.96 -14.37
N SER A 25 -8.52 -6.46 -15.37
CA SER A 25 -8.03 -6.34 -16.72
C SER A 25 -6.62 -5.79 -16.61
N GLU A 26 -5.63 -6.53 -17.14
CA GLU A 26 -4.26 -6.04 -17.32
C GLU A 26 -4.18 -4.84 -18.29
N GLY A 27 -5.32 -4.19 -18.58
CA GLY A 27 -5.40 -2.85 -19.11
C GLY A 27 -4.62 -1.87 -18.23
N GLN A 28 -3.35 -1.73 -18.57
CA GLN A 28 -2.46 -0.62 -18.25
C GLN A 28 -2.47 -0.24 -16.76
N ARG A 29 -1.64 -0.91 -15.96
CA ARG A 29 -1.29 -0.47 -14.61
C ARG A 29 -0.63 0.91 -14.71
N VAL A 30 -1.42 1.98 -14.56
CA VAL A 30 -0.89 3.34 -14.44
C VAL A 30 -0.37 3.48 -13.01
N SER A 31 0.93 3.29 -12.83
CA SER A 31 1.59 3.63 -11.56
C SER A 31 1.79 5.14 -11.51
N VAL A 32 1.02 5.83 -10.68
CA VAL A 32 1.29 7.23 -10.33
C VAL A 32 2.36 7.23 -9.23
N ALA A 33 3.47 7.92 -9.48
CA ALA A 33 4.53 8.06 -8.47
C ALA A 33 4.03 8.89 -7.27
N ASN A 34 4.56 8.60 -6.07
CA ASN A 34 4.25 9.40 -4.88
C ASN A 34 4.81 10.83 -5.07
N PRO A 35 3.98 11.88 -5.06
CA PRO A 35 4.44 13.25 -5.30
C PRO A 35 5.45 13.75 -4.25
N ALA A 36 5.31 13.33 -2.98
CA ALA A 36 6.27 13.68 -1.94
C ALA A 36 7.64 13.04 -2.19
N ALA A 37 7.65 11.77 -2.60
CA ALA A 37 8.88 11.05 -2.94
C ALA A 37 9.57 11.67 -4.17
N VAL A 38 8.77 11.98 -5.21
CA VAL A 38 9.22 12.65 -6.43
C VAL A 38 9.75 14.05 -6.14
N TYR A 39 9.15 14.78 -5.21
CA TYR A 39 9.62 16.09 -4.79
C TYR A 39 10.94 16.00 -4.03
N CYS A 40 11.07 15.09 -3.06
CA CYS A 40 12.32 14.87 -2.32
C CYS A 40 13.52 14.66 -3.27
N VAL A 41 13.39 13.74 -4.22
CA VAL A 41 14.46 13.45 -5.20
C VAL A 41 14.73 14.63 -6.13
N GLN A 42 13.71 15.43 -6.48
CA GLN A 42 13.89 16.66 -7.26
C GLN A 42 14.64 17.77 -6.51
N GLN A 43 14.65 17.71 -5.17
CA GLN A 43 15.39 18.65 -4.33
C GLN A 43 16.77 18.08 -3.94
N ASP A 44 17.28 17.11 -4.71
CA ASP A 44 18.54 16.41 -4.47
C ASP A 44 18.60 15.63 -3.13
N GLY A 45 17.43 15.32 -2.54
CA GLY A 45 17.33 14.48 -1.35
C GLY A 45 17.20 12.99 -1.66
N GLU A 46 17.70 12.16 -0.74
CA GLU A 46 17.56 10.71 -0.77
C GLU A 46 16.36 10.24 0.08
N LEU A 47 15.70 9.16 -0.35
CA LEU A 47 14.57 8.57 0.38
C LEU A 47 15.05 7.53 1.39
N GLU A 48 14.81 7.79 2.67
CA GLU A 48 15.07 6.85 3.75
C GLU A 48 13.75 6.33 4.33
N THR A 49 13.40 5.06 4.06
CA THR A 49 12.24 4.42 4.70
C THR A 49 12.66 3.65 5.95
N VAL A 50 12.07 4.01 7.08
CA VAL A 50 12.27 3.36 8.38
C VAL A 50 10.97 2.81 8.93
N THR A 51 11.06 1.83 9.83
CA THR A 51 9.91 1.35 10.60
C THR A 51 10.04 1.89 12.03
N GLU A 52 9.13 2.77 12.42
CA GLU A 52 9.08 3.40 13.74
C GLU A 52 7.68 3.22 14.32
N ASN A 53 7.55 2.86 15.60
CA ASN A 53 6.24 2.63 16.24
C ASN A 53 5.33 1.65 15.47
N ASN A 54 5.91 0.63 14.83
CA ASN A 54 5.21 -0.31 13.93
C ASN A 54 4.59 0.32 12.67
N GLN A 55 5.03 1.51 12.28
CA GLN A 55 4.62 2.22 11.07
C GLN A 55 5.82 2.44 10.15
N ARG A 56 5.64 2.23 8.84
CA ARG A 56 6.63 2.64 7.84
C ARG A 56 6.52 4.14 7.61
N THR A 57 7.59 4.86 7.85
CA THR A 57 7.74 6.31 7.63
C THR A 57 8.87 6.52 6.63
N THR A 58 8.75 7.50 5.74
CA THR A 58 9.81 7.82 4.77
C THR A 58 10.24 9.26 4.96
N TYR A 59 11.55 9.45 5.08
CA TYR A 59 12.21 10.72 5.24
C TYR A 59 12.92 11.11 3.95
N CYS A 60 13.02 12.42 3.72
CA CYS A 60 13.95 13.01 2.78
C CYS A 60 15.23 13.37 3.54
N VAL A 61 16.38 12.89 3.07
CA VAL A 61 17.69 13.12 3.68
C VAL A 61 18.57 13.86 2.69
N PHE A 62 19.16 14.97 3.11
CA PHE A 62 20.03 15.81 2.28
C PHE A 62 21.51 15.67 2.66
N ASP A 63 22.41 16.03 1.75
CA ASP A 63 23.86 15.93 1.94
C ASP A 63 24.41 16.80 3.09
N ASP A 64 23.68 17.85 3.46
CA ASP A 64 24.01 18.71 4.61
C ASP A 64 23.57 18.11 5.96
N GLY A 65 22.92 16.95 5.94
CA GLY A 65 22.42 16.24 7.10
C GLY A 65 21.00 16.62 7.52
N GLU A 66 20.31 17.51 6.78
CA GLU A 66 18.88 17.75 7.01
C GLU A 66 18.09 16.46 6.76
N ARG A 67 17.17 16.16 7.69
CA ARG A 67 16.28 15.00 7.62
C ARG A 67 14.88 15.42 8.02
N ILE A 68 13.94 15.31 7.08
CA ILE A 68 12.54 15.74 7.26
C ILE A 68 11.60 14.68 6.68
N GLU A 69 10.44 14.45 7.30
CA GLU A 69 9.46 13.49 6.78
C GLU A 69 8.97 13.94 5.39
N GLN A 70 8.87 13.03 4.42
CA GLN A 70 8.67 13.41 3.01
C GLN A 70 7.38 14.21 2.77
N TRP A 71 6.30 13.91 3.49
CA TRP A 71 5.03 14.61 3.33
C TRP A 71 4.98 15.93 4.06
N GLU A 72 5.65 16.03 5.21
CA GLU A 72 5.92 17.31 5.87
C GLU A 72 6.69 18.25 4.93
N TYR A 73 7.79 17.78 4.36
CA TYR A 73 8.57 18.56 3.41
C TYR A 73 7.75 18.97 2.19
N TYR A 74 7.00 18.04 1.60
CA TYR A 74 6.13 18.33 0.47
C TYR A 74 5.10 19.41 0.81
N ARG A 75 4.35 19.26 1.90
CA ARG A 75 3.31 20.24 2.30
C ARG A 75 3.89 21.61 2.58
N ASN A 76 4.97 21.71 3.35
CA ASN A 76 5.60 22.99 3.69
C ASN A 76 6.01 23.80 2.43
N ASN A 77 6.31 23.11 1.33
CA ASN A 77 6.70 23.72 0.06
C ASN A 77 5.55 23.84 -0.96
N HIS A 78 4.35 23.36 -0.62
CA HIS A 78 3.15 23.39 -1.46
C HIS A 78 1.94 24.02 -0.76
N GLU A 79 2.13 24.67 0.39
CA GLU A 79 1.12 25.52 1.01
C GLU A 79 0.81 26.72 0.10
N GLN A 80 -0.14 26.55 -0.80
CA GLN A 80 -0.91 27.66 -1.33
C GLN A 80 -1.94 28.05 -0.27
N LYS A 81 -1.97 29.34 0.07
CA LYS A 81 -3.04 29.97 0.83
C LYS A 81 -4.40 29.49 0.31
N GLU A 82 -5.08 28.62 1.06
CA GLU A 82 -6.54 28.53 0.97
C GLU A 82 -7.12 29.74 1.71
N GLU A 83 -7.07 30.90 1.04
CA GLU A 83 -7.90 32.04 1.38
C GLU A 83 -9.11 31.98 0.44
N SER A 84 -10.20 31.37 0.92
CA SER A 84 -11.55 31.49 0.36
C SER A 84 -12.55 31.79 1.47
#